data_AF-A0A841DMW5-F1
#
_entry.id   AF-A0A841DMW5-F1
#
_cell.length_a   1.000
_cell.length_b   1.000
_cell.length_c   1.000
_cell.angle_alpha   90.00
_cell.angle_beta   90.00
_cell.angle_gamma   90.00
#
_symmetry.space_group_name_H-M   'P 1'
#
loop_
_entity.id
_entity.type
_entity.pdbx_description
1 polymer ?
#
loop_
_entity_poly.entity_id
_entity_poly.type
_entity_poly.pdbx_seq_one_letter_code
_entity_poly.pdbx_strand_id
1 'polypeptide(L)'
;MMPKVSEAAIAEYDLVAAGLAAAGVVRGSMMGMPCLKIGRKMLAGMFGDAMTFKLPPEPRARALALPGAELFDPGMGRQMKEWVVIPLAESGVWPEYAEAALEYVAP
;
A
#
# COMPACT_ATOMS: atom_id res chain seq x y z
N MET A 1 8.90 14.69 10.00
CA MET A 1 9.12 15.05 8.58
C MET A 1 8.60 13.89 7.75
N MET A 2 7.77 14.14 6.73
CA MET A 2 7.28 13.06 5.87
C MET A 2 8.46 12.50 5.06
N PRO A 3 8.65 11.18 4.99
CA PRO A 3 9.75 10.59 4.22
C PRO A 3 9.55 10.90 2.72
N LYS A 4 10.64 11.30 2.05
CA LYS A 4 10.64 11.58 0.62
C LYS A 4 10.40 10.29 -0.16
N VAL A 5 9.61 10.37 -1.24
CA VAL A 5 9.41 9.27 -2.19
C VAL A 5 10.40 9.44 -3.34
N SER A 6 11.12 8.37 -3.68
CA SER A 6 12.02 8.27 -4.83
C SER A 6 11.26 8.04 -6.13
N GLU A 7 11.91 8.33 -7.25
CA GLU A 7 11.36 8.05 -8.58
C GLU A 7 11.16 6.54 -8.80
N ALA A 8 12.05 5.70 -8.24
CA ALA A 8 11.92 4.25 -8.31
C ALA A 8 10.65 3.77 -7.60
N ALA A 9 10.37 4.28 -6.40
CA ALA A 9 9.16 3.94 -5.67
C ALA A 9 7.89 4.41 -6.40
N ILE A 10 7.93 5.57 -7.06
CA ILE A 10 6.84 6.05 -7.91
C ILE A 10 6.63 5.15 -9.12
N ALA A 11 7.69 4.70 -9.79
CA ALA A 11 7.57 3.82 -10.96
C ALA A 11 6.90 2.49 -10.60
N GLU A 12 7.31 1.86 -9.49
CA GLU A 12 6.72 0.61 -8.98
C GLU A 12 5.26 0.82 -8.56
N TYR A 13 4.94 1.92 -7.87
CA TYR A 13 3.55 2.29 -7.56
C TYR A 13 2.70 2.46 -8.82
N ASP A 14 3.25 3.08 -9.86
CA ASP A 14 2.54 3.32 -11.11
C ASP A 14 2.19 2.03 -11.85
N LEU A 15 3.07 1.01 -11.77
CA LEU A 15 2.81 -0.34 -12.29
C LEU A 15 1.66 -1.02 -11.52
N VAL A 16 1.67 -0.95 -10.19
CA VAL A 16 0.58 -1.48 -9.35
C VAL A 16 -0.74 -0.79 -9.69
N ALA A 17 -0.72 0.55 -9.81
CA ALA A 17 -1.90 1.33 -10.15
C ALA A 17 -2.46 0.95 -11.54
N ALA A 18 -1.58 0.73 -12.53
CA ALA A 18 -1.97 0.31 -13.87
C ALA A 18 -2.60 -1.10 -13.87
N GLY A 19 -2.02 -2.04 -13.11
CA GLY A 19 -2.53 -3.41 -13.00
C GLY A 19 -3.96 -3.50 -12.45
N LEU A 20 -4.33 -2.60 -11.53
CA LEU A 20 -5.66 -2.60 -10.92
C LEU A 20 -6.68 -1.69 -11.63
N ALA A 21 -6.27 -0.91 -12.63
CA ALA A 21 -7.13 0.09 -13.27
C ALA A 21 -8.39 -0.53 -13.90
N ALA A 22 -8.26 -1.71 -14.51
CA ALA A 22 -9.39 -2.43 -15.12
C ALA A 22 -10.45 -2.88 -14.10
N ALA A 23 -10.06 -3.05 -12.83
CA ALA A 23 -10.97 -3.36 -11.73
C ALA A 23 -11.65 -2.11 -11.13
N GLY A 24 -11.44 -0.92 -11.73
CA GLY A 24 -12.02 0.34 -11.28
C GLY A 24 -11.22 1.04 -10.17
N VAL A 25 -10.00 0.58 -9.88
CA VAL A 25 -9.10 1.27 -8.94
C VAL A 25 -8.58 2.56 -9.56
N VAL A 26 -8.62 3.64 -8.79
CA VAL A 26 -8.17 4.97 -9.20
C VAL A 26 -7.05 5.48 -8.31
N ARG A 27 -6.14 6.24 -8.90
CA ARG A 27 -5.12 7.01 -8.19
C ARG A 27 -5.77 8.18 -7.46
N GLY A 28 -5.23 8.55 -6.31
CA GLY A 28 -5.61 9.76 -5.58
C GLY A 28 -4.49 10.22 -4.66
N SER A 29 -4.80 11.18 -3.79
CA SER A 29 -3.89 11.62 -2.74
C SER A 29 -4.54 11.52 -1.36
N MET A 30 -3.73 11.26 -0.34
CA MET A 30 -4.08 11.41 1.07
C MET A 30 -2.90 12.07 1.78
N MET A 31 -3.16 13.23 2.42
CA MET A 31 -2.13 14.00 3.14
C MET A 31 -0.88 14.29 2.29
N GLY A 32 -1.04 14.50 0.98
CA GLY A 32 0.05 14.78 0.05
C GLY A 32 0.72 13.54 -0.56
N MET A 33 0.39 12.33 -0.11
CA MET A 33 0.97 11.08 -0.61
C MET A 33 0.06 10.40 -1.64
N PRO A 34 0.62 9.79 -2.71
CA PRO A 34 -0.15 8.97 -3.64
C PRO A 34 -0.87 7.81 -2.94
N CYS A 35 -2.10 7.51 -3.35
CA CYS A 35 -2.89 6.38 -2.84
C CYS A 35 -3.73 5.73 -3.93
N LEU A 36 -4.21 4.51 -3.67
CA LEU A 36 -5.12 3.74 -4.52
C LEU A 36 -6.46 3.53 -3.82
N LYS A 37 -7.54 3.76 -4.56
CA LYS A 37 -8.91 3.72 -4.06
C LYS A 37 -9.83 2.96 -5.00
N ILE A 38 -10.82 2.27 -4.44
CA ILE A 38 -11.98 1.72 -5.15
C ILE A 38 -13.24 2.38 -4.59
N GLY A 39 -13.97 3.11 -5.44
CA GLY A 39 -15.04 4.00 -5.00
C GLY A 39 -14.56 4.98 -3.93
N ARG A 40 -15.07 4.86 -2.70
CA ARG A 40 -14.68 5.72 -1.55
C ARG A 40 -13.67 5.07 -0.60
N LYS A 41 -13.30 3.80 -0.82
CA LYS A 41 -12.43 3.03 0.07
C LYS A 41 -10.99 3.08 -0.41
N MET A 42 -10.04 3.27 0.51
CA MET A 42 -8.61 3.19 0.23
C MET A 42 -8.13 1.75 0.45
N LEU A 43 -7.30 1.26 -0.47
CA LEU A 43 -6.73 -0.09 -0.40
C LEU A 43 -5.20 -0.08 -0.24
N ALA A 44 -4.54 0.93 -0.80
CA ALA A 44 -3.09 1.10 -0.68
C ALA A 44 -2.66 2.57 -0.76
N GLY A 45 -1.43 2.87 -0.37
CA GLY A 45 -0.84 4.20 -0.57
C GLY A 45 0.63 4.30 -0.18
N MET A 46 1.32 5.30 -0.70
CA MET A 46 2.75 5.50 -0.49
C MET A 46 3.07 6.02 0.92
N PHE A 47 4.18 5.58 1.48
CA PHE A 47 4.78 6.10 2.71
C PHE A 47 6.30 6.10 2.60
N GLY A 48 6.88 7.20 2.12
CA GLY A 48 8.30 7.23 1.71
C GLY A 48 8.55 6.28 0.54
N ASP A 49 9.69 5.59 0.54
CA ASP A 49 10.02 4.51 -0.41
C ASP A 49 9.39 3.17 -0.01
N ALA A 50 8.11 3.20 0.33
CA ALA A 50 7.32 2.01 0.67
C ALA A 50 5.86 2.20 0.24
N MET A 51 5.16 1.08 0.07
CA MET A 51 3.70 1.06 -0.09
C MET A 51 3.05 0.48 1.15
N THR A 52 1.90 1.05 1.49
CA THR A 52 1.00 0.56 2.53
C THR A 52 -0.15 -0.20 1.90
N PHE A 53 -0.61 -1.27 2.54
CA PHE A 53 -1.71 -2.11 2.06
C PHE A 53 -2.68 -2.40 3.20
N LYS A 54 -3.98 -2.27 2.94
CA LYS A 54 -5.04 -2.69 3.86
C LYS A 54 -5.33 -4.18 3.68
N LEU A 55 -4.89 -5.02 4.62
CA LEU A 55 -4.89 -6.46 4.45
C LEU A 55 -5.71 -7.20 5.54
N PRO A 56 -6.41 -8.30 5.17
CA PRO A 56 -7.01 -9.20 6.14
C PRO A 56 -5.92 -9.97 6.92
N PRO A 57 -6.26 -10.65 8.03
CA PRO A 57 -5.27 -11.19 8.97
C PRO A 57 -4.21 -12.10 8.35
N GLU A 58 -4.60 -12.99 7.43
CA GLU A 58 -3.70 -14.01 6.88
C GLU A 58 -2.69 -13.43 5.86
N PRO A 59 -3.10 -12.69 4.80
CA PRO A 59 -2.15 -11.97 3.95
C PRO A 59 -1.29 -10.97 4.72
N ARG A 60 -1.84 -10.31 5.74
CA ARG A 60 -1.06 -9.39 6.58
C ARG A 60 0.05 -10.11 7.34
N ALA A 61 -0.21 -11.31 7.86
CA ALA A 61 0.81 -12.10 8.56
C ALA A 61 1.94 -12.50 7.62
N ARG A 62 1.64 -12.86 6.36
CA ARG A 62 2.65 -13.13 5.33
C ARG A 62 3.46 -11.88 4.98
N ALA A 63 2.79 -10.74 4.80
CA ALA A 63 3.47 -9.47 4.51
C ALA A 63 4.44 -9.08 5.62
N LEU A 64 4.04 -9.25 6.89
CA LEU A 64 4.88 -8.95 8.06
C LEU A 64 6.09 -9.87 8.21
N ALA A 65 6.15 -10.98 7.47
CA ALA A 65 7.33 -11.85 7.44
C ALA A 65 8.39 -11.38 6.44
N LEU A 66 8.07 -10.39 5.58
CA LEU A 66 9.01 -9.83 4.62
C LEU A 66 10.07 -8.97 5.31
N PRO A 67 11.33 -8.97 4.83
CA PRO A 67 12.37 -8.09 5.34
C PRO A 67 11.95 -6.61 5.33
N GLY A 68 11.99 -5.98 6.51
CA GLY A 68 11.68 -4.56 6.66
C GLY A 68 10.19 -4.19 6.58
N ALA A 69 9.29 -5.16 6.47
CA ALA A 69 7.86 -4.91 6.56
C ALA A 69 7.41 -4.70 8.01
N GLU A 70 6.45 -3.80 8.22
CA GLU A 70 5.95 -3.47 9.56
C GLU A 70 4.48 -3.03 9.53
N LEU A 71 3.85 -2.94 10.70
CA LEU A 71 2.53 -2.32 10.81
C LEU A 71 2.64 -0.81 10.57
N PHE A 72 1.70 -0.26 9.81
CA PHE A 72 1.67 1.16 9.50
C PHE A 72 1.36 2.01 10.74
N ASP A 73 2.23 2.96 11.06
CA ASP A 73 1.97 4.06 12.00
C ASP A 73 2.04 5.40 11.26
N PRO A 74 0.95 6.18 11.20
CA PRO A 74 0.95 7.50 10.55
C PRO A 74 1.66 8.59 11.37
N GLY A 75 2.38 8.25 12.44
CA GLY A 75 3.16 9.17 13.27
C GLY A 75 2.42 9.67 14.52
N MET A 76 1.35 8.98 14.93
CA MET A 76 0.55 9.31 16.12
C MET A 76 0.81 8.34 17.29
N GLY A 77 1.80 7.43 17.15
CA GLY A 77 2.10 6.40 18.14
C GLY A 77 1.03 5.31 18.21
N ARG A 78 0.23 5.16 17.14
CA ARG A 78 -0.86 4.18 17.08
C ARG A 78 -0.82 3.46 15.74
N GLN A 79 -0.25 2.26 15.76
CA GLN A 79 -0.27 1.33 14.64
C GLN A 79 -1.70 1.01 14.20
N MET A 80 -1.95 1.14 12.91
CA MET A 80 -3.18 0.72 12.26
C MET A 80 -3.09 -0.78 12.01
N LYS A 81 -3.78 -1.58 12.82
CA LYS A 81 -3.66 -3.06 12.83
C LYS A 81 -3.99 -3.73 11.49
N GLU A 82 -4.74 -3.07 10.61
CA GLU A 82 -5.11 -3.60 9.30
C GLU A 82 -4.15 -3.22 8.18
N TRP A 83 -3.16 -2.38 8.48
CA TRP A 83 -2.28 -1.78 7.48
C TRP A 83 -0.85 -2.25 7.68
N VAL A 84 -0.25 -2.74 6.61
CA VAL A 84 1.17 -3.12 6.57
C VAL A 84 1.91 -2.16 5.66
N VAL A 85 3.17 -1.86 5.97
CA VAL A 85 4.14 -1.15 5.14
C VAL A 85 5.06 -2.20 4.53
N ILE A 86 5.23 -2.19 3.20
CA ILE A 86 6.18 -3.05 2.48
C ILE A 86 7.20 -2.14 1.78
N PRO A 87 8.50 -2.25 2.10
CA PRO A 87 9.52 -1.37 1.54
C PRO A 87 9.75 -1.61 0.04
N LEU A 88 10.30 -0.61 -0.65
CA LEU A 88 10.69 -0.68 -2.07
C LEU A 88 11.60 -1.87 -2.39
N ALA A 89 12.44 -2.30 -1.45
CA ALA A 89 13.28 -3.48 -1.62
C ALA A 89 12.48 -4.76 -1.90
N GLU A 90 11.21 -4.80 -1.48
CA GLU A 90 10.25 -5.89 -1.67
C GLU A 90 9.15 -5.50 -2.69
N SER A 91 9.39 -4.53 -3.60
CA SER A 91 8.34 -4.05 -4.52
C SER A 91 7.79 -5.12 -5.45
N GLY A 92 8.55 -6.19 -5.71
CA GLY A 92 8.12 -7.32 -6.53
C GLY A 92 6.85 -8.01 -6.02
N VAL A 93 6.52 -7.89 -4.73
CA VAL A 93 5.27 -8.45 -4.16
C VAL A 93 4.13 -7.44 -4.06
N TRP A 94 4.36 -6.15 -4.38
CA TRP A 94 3.33 -5.13 -4.27
C TRP A 94 2.08 -5.42 -5.11
N PRO A 95 2.15 -5.94 -6.35
CA PRO A 95 0.96 -6.31 -7.10
C PRO A 95 0.09 -7.34 -6.38
N GLU A 96 0.69 -8.40 -5.82
CA GLU A 96 -0.03 -9.46 -5.08
C GLU A 96 -0.77 -8.87 -3.86
N TYR A 97 -0.09 -8.05 -3.06
CA TYR A 97 -0.71 -7.43 -1.89
C TYR A 97 -1.73 -6.35 -2.24
N ALA A 98 -1.60 -5.70 -3.40
CA ALA A 98 -2.60 -4.76 -3.91
C ALA A 98 -3.88 -5.48 -4.34
N GLU A 99 -3.77 -6.64 -4.98
CA GLU A 99 -4.90 -7.51 -5.31
C GLU A 99 -5.60 -8.02 -4.04
N ALA A 100 -4.84 -8.55 -3.07
CA ALA A 100 -5.39 -8.97 -1.79
C ALA A 100 -6.08 -7.83 -1.03
N ALA A 101 -5.53 -6.61 -1.09
CA ALA A 101 -6.15 -5.43 -0.50
C ALA A 101 -7.45 -5.05 -1.23
N LEU A 102 -7.46 -5.11 -2.57
CA LEU A 102 -8.65 -4.85 -3.38
C LEU A 102 -9.77 -5.84 -3.03
N GLU A 103 -9.49 -7.15 -3.01
CA GLU A 103 -10.45 -8.18 -2.62
C GLU A 103 -11.03 -7.92 -1.23
N TYR A 104 -10.18 -7.49 -0.29
CA TYR A 104 -10.61 -7.22 1.08
C TYR A 104 -11.49 -5.98 1.22
N VAL A 105 -11.27 -4.93 0.40
CA VAL A 105 -12.06 -3.69 0.48
C VAL A 105 -13.24 -3.66 -0.48
N ALA A 106 -13.26 -4.49 -1.52
CA ALA A 106 -14.36 -4.60 -2.47
C ALA A 106 -15.69 -4.93 -1.73
N PRO A 107 -16.84 -4.46 -2.22
CA PRO A 107 -18.15 -4.77 -1.64
C PRO A 107 -18.50 -6.26 -1.66
#